data_AF-A0AA36JRZ4-F1
#
_entry.id   AF-A0AA36JRZ4-F1
#
_cell.length_a   1.000
_cell.length_b   1.000
_cell.length_c   1.000
_cell.angle_alpha   90.00
_cell.angle_beta   90.00
_cell.angle_gamma   90.00
#
_symmetry.space_group_name_H-M   'P 1'
#
loop_
_entity.id
_entity.type
_entity.pdbx_description
1 polymer ?
#
loop_
_entity_poly.entity_id
_entity_poly.type
_entity_poly.pdbx_seq_one_letter_code
_entity_poly.pdbx_strand_id
1 'polypeptide(L)'
;MSPSPTQDEHRRDCARVSNPGICPSTGQRLQPACRSFLQTFYPSFDTWHWRRTASYWIAISFAEGSLLFTLGSWFGYAGDCGWHVSVDHRVNASIIKALSIWPSLFGSVFFSFGAYLMCLESMNVMRAAPEWDFGLFNFRSIMAYLDSCNAVNKEITRTPYFASFSYFVGTSIYPIALVTNLWEHISSDVNLIFCTIPYTLGGICFLAGGVLECVENEVFTRAGIKAGITIPKCAAAMNFLGGVLFALGGAILFWPDSSRESNLLFTIGSVFYTIGASLSVILWKDEQFGLAYLAALNHISGQARGVSFMAANSPRESRAFSVRGIVFIHLYCMVSVVAVMNFCLALNHFIAMPNLFTLTRAGNEFLPFLLLHLVLLLHSAVVKTPRTQPFHASWHGRCVAFVLSCVRGSGSLSMCIARVWGFGRFQFTSTSR
;
A
#
# COMPACT_ATOMS: atom_id res chain seq x y z
N MET A 1 22.23 -15.77 -62.61
CA MET A 1 21.43 -16.18 -61.45
C MET A 1 20.52 -15.01 -61.10
N SER A 2 19.25 -15.13 -61.45
CA SER A 2 18.25 -14.08 -61.31
C SER A 2 17.49 -14.28 -59.99
N PRO A 3 17.19 -13.24 -59.19
CA PRO A 3 16.48 -13.41 -57.93
C PRO A 3 14.99 -13.66 -58.17
N SER A 4 14.41 -14.53 -57.34
CA SER A 4 13.01 -14.95 -57.41
C SER A 4 12.06 -13.86 -56.88
N PRO A 5 10.88 -13.66 -57.51
CA PRO A 5 9.87 -12.71 -57.06
C PRO A 5 8.83 -13.42 -56.19
N THR A 6 8.99 -13.47 -54.87
CA THR A 6 7.94 -14.04 -53.98
C THR A 6 7.81 -13.40 -52.58
N GLN A 7 8.40 -12.23 -52.30
CA GLN A 7 8.28 -11.60 -50.96
C GLN A 7 7.47 -10.28 -50.89
N ASP A 8 6.95 -9.75 -52.00
CA ASP A 8 6.29 -8.43 -51.98
C ASP A 8 4.76 -8.44 -51.84
N GLU A 9 4.10 -9.60 -51.91
CA GLU A 9 2.63 -9.65 -51.78
C GLU A 9 2.14 -9.76 -50.33
N HIS A 10 2.93 -10.32 -49.41
CA HIS A 10 2.48 -10.44 -48.02
C HIS A 10 2.58 -9.15 -47.20
N ARG A 11 3.19 -8.09 -47.75
CA ARG A 11 3.24 -6.75 -47.12
C ARG A 11 2.07 -5.84 -47.47
N ARG A 12 1.25 -6.16 -48.47
CA ARG A 12 0.13 -5.29 -48.89
C ARG A 12 -1.18 -5.54 -48.15
N ASP A 13 -1.36 -6.70 -47.52
CA ASP A 13 -2.62 -7.00 -46.82
C ASP A 13 -2.70 -6.49 -45.37
N CYS A 14 -1.59 -6.09 -44.75
CA CYS A 14 -1.60 -5.44 -43.43
C CYS A 14 -1.84 -3.91 -43.49
N ALA A 15 -1.86 -3.30 -44.68
CA ALA A 15 -2.04 -1.85 -44.85
C ALA A 15 -3.52 -1.42 -44.99
N ARG A 16 -4.46 -2.37 -44.96
CA ARG A 16 -5.92 -2.12 -45.04
C ARG A 16 -6.60 -2.26 -43.67
N VAL A 17 -5.96 -1.79 -42.61
CA VAL A 17 -6.69 -1.56 -41.35
C VAL A 17 -7.53 -0.30 -41.52
N SER A 18 -8.77 -0.53 -41.95
CA SER A 18 -9.99 0.19 -41.59
C SER A 18 -9.80 1.54 -40.91
N ASN A 19 -10.28 2.57 -41.60
CA ASN A 19 -10.61 3.89 -41.08
C ASN A 19 -10.96 3.82 -39.56
N PRO A 20 -10.10 4.31 -38.65
CA PRO A 20 -10.24 4.10 -37.19
C PRO A 20 -11.47 4.81 -36.57
N GLY A 21 -12.33 5.36 -37.43
CA GLY A 21 -13.47 6.20 -37.08
C GLY A 21 -14.77 5.46 -36.75
N ILE A 22 -14.99 4.23 -37.26
CA ILE A 22 -16.32 3.60 -37.22
C ILE A 22 -16.24 2.23 -36.54
N CYS A 23 -16.99 2.06 -35.44
CA CYS A 23 -17.14 0.77 -34.79
C CYS A 23 -18.06 -0.12 -35.67
N PRO A 24 -17.61 -1.30 -36.15
CA PRO A 24 -18.34 -2.07 -37.17
C PRO A 24 -19.72 -2.59 -36.73
N SER A 25 -19.95 -2.70 -35.42
CA SER A 25 -21.14 -3.37 -34.87
C SER A 25 -22.32 -2.45 -34.58
N THR A 26 -22.16 -1.12 -34.59
CA THR A 26 -23.20 -0.19 -34.12
C THR A 26 -23.44 1.03 -35.01
N GLY A 27 -22.56 1.33 -35.97
CA GLY A 27 -22.68 2.50 -36.86
C GLY A 27 -22.62 3.87 -36.16
N GLN A 28 -22.63 3.92 -34.81
CA GLN A 28 -22.53 5.13 -34.03
C GLN A 28 -21.08 5.59 -33.92
N ARG A 29 -20.81 6.84 -34.30
CA ARG A 29 -19.55 7.52 -34.00
C ARG A 29 -19.43 7.71 -32.50
N LEU A 30 -18.32 7.26 -31.92
CA LEU A 30 -17.93 7.63 -30.56
C LEU A 30 -17.98 9.15 -30.41
N GLN A 31 -18.57 9.65 -29.33
CA GLN A 31 -18.55 11.08 -29.03
C GLN A 31 -17.08 11.55 -28.98
N PRO A 32 -16.73 12.67 -29.66
CA PRO A 32 -15.34 13.15 -29.75
C PRO A 32 -14.63 13.27 -28.40
N ALA A 33 -15.36 13.67 -27.35
CA ALA A 33 -14.83 13.88 -26.00
C ALA A 33 -14.35 12.59 -25.29
N CYS A 34 -15.02 11.45 -25.49
CA CYS A 34 -14.60 10.18 -24.88
C CYS A 34 -13.35 9.61 -25.58
N ARG A 35 -13.20 9.87 -26.88
CA ARG A 35 -12.00 9.48 -27.64
C ARG A 35 -10.77 10.28 -27.22
N SER A 36 -10.92 11.59 -27.02
CA SER A 36 -9.79 12.41 -26.55
C SER A 36 -9.31 11.91 -25.19
N PHE A 37 -10.21 11.60 -24.24
CA PHE A 37 -9.83 11.14 -22.90
C PHE A 37 -8.95 9.89 -22.90
N LEU A 38 -9.43 8.78 -23.49
CA LEU A 38 -8.68 7.52 -23.47
C LEU A 38 -7.33 7.72 -24.16
N GLN A 39 -7.28 8.52 -25.22
CA GLN A 39 -6.03 8.87 -25.87
C GLN A 39 -5.11 9.74 -25.00
N THR A 40 -5.66 10.62 -24.16
CA THR A 40 -4.89 11.53 -23.28
C THR A 40 -4.29 10.82 -22.07
N PHE A 41 -5.08 10.02 -21.35
CA PHE A 41 -4.62 9.40 -20.08
C PHE A 41 -4.17 7.94 -20.24
N TYR A 42 -4.66 7.25 -21.26
CA TYR A 42 -4.36 5.85 -21.55
C TYR A 42 -3.98 5.67 -23.02
N PRO A 43 -2.94 6.37 -23.51
CA PRO A 43 -2.56 6.36 -24.93
C PRO A 43 -2.29 4.95 -25.46
N SER A 44 -1.93 4.02 -24.58
CA SER A 44 -1.72 2.60 -24.89
C SER A 44 -2.29 1.69 -23.80
N PHE A 45 -2.53 0.43 -24.16
CA PHE A 45 -2.87 -0.62 -23.20
C PHE A 45 -1.79 -0.78 -22.12
N ASP A 46 -0.51 -0.66 -22.48
CA ASP A 46 0.61 -0.75 -21.54
C ASP A 46 0.55 0.36 -20.48
N THR A 47 0.16 1.58 -20.88
CA THR A 47 0.01 2.70 -19.94
C THR A 47 -1.13 2.44 -18.96
N TRP A 48 -2.27 1.95 -19.44
CA TRP A 48 -3.38 1.54 -18.58
C TRP A 48 -2.99 0.41 -17.63
N HIS A 49 -2.35 -0.63 -18.16
CA HIS A 49 -1.94 -1.80 -17.39
C HIS A 49 -0.94 -1.43 -16.30
N TRP A 50 0.02 -0.56 -16.61
CA TRP A 50 0.96 -0.07 -15.62
C TRP A 50 0.26 0.72 -14.53
N ARG A 51 -0.59 1.71 -14.84
CA ARG A 51 -1.29 2.50 -13.81
C ARG A 51 -2.10 1.62 -12.89
N ARG A 52 -2.91 0.73 -13.48
CA ARG A 52 -3.66 -0.27 -12.72
C ARG A 52 -2.76 -1.06 -11.76
N THR A 53 -1.56 -1.45 -12.21
CA THR A 53 -0.60 -2.20 -11.40
C THR A 53 0.06 -1.33 -10.33
N ALA A 54 0.43 -0.09 -10.67
CA ALA A 54 1.03 0.87 -9.76
C ALA A 54 0.04 1.23 -8.64
N SER A 55 -1.18 1.64 -8.96
CA SER A 55 -2.20 1.98 -7.96
C SER A 55 -2.58 0.79 -7.08
N TYR A 56 -2.55 -0.44 -7.63
CA TYR A 56 -2.68 -1.65 -6.81
C TYR A 56 -1.57 -1.72 -5.76
N TRP A 57 -0.31 -1.66 -6.19
CA TRP A 57 0.83 -1.79 -5.29
C TRP A 57 0.96 -0.62 -4.32
N ILE A 58 0.57 0.60 -4.70
CA ILE A 58 0.43 1.74 -3.78
C ILE A 58 -0.54 1.37 -2.65
N ALA A 59 -1.75 0.92 -2.99
CA ALA A 59 -2.79 0.58 -2.01
C ALA A 59 -2.37 -0.61 -1.11
N ILE A 60 -1.81 -1.67 -1.68
CA ILE A 60 -1.33 -2.84 -0.92
C ILE A 60 -0.18 -2.47 0.02
N SER A 61 0.79 -1.69 -0.46
CA SER A 61 1.95 -1.34 0.35
C SER A 61 1.57 -0.43 1.53
N PHE A 62 0.64 0.51 1.33
CA PHE A 62 0.10 1.28 2.45
C PHE A 62 -0.76 0.44 3.39
N ALA A 63 -1.51 -0.55 2.88
CA ALA A 63 -2.29 -1.45 3.73
C ALA A 63 -1.38 -2.29 4.63
N GLU A 64 -0.39 -2.99 4.06
CA GLU A 64 0.55 -3.80 4.85
C GLU A 64 1.44 -2.95 5.75
N GLY A 65 1.95 -1.83 5.23
CA GLY A 65 2.77 -0.90 5.99
C GLY A 65 2.03 -0.35 7.22
N SER A 66 0.78 0.08 7.06
CA SER A 66 -0.02 0.65 8.16
C SER A 66 -0.46 -0.41 9.16
N LEU A 67 -0.72 -1.66 8.73
CA LEU A 67 -0.97 -2.77 9.64
C LEU A 67 0.25 -3.12 10.49
N LEU A 68 1.45 -3.15 9.87
CA LEU A 68 2.70 -3.36 10.59
C LEU A 68 2.97 -2.26 11.62
N PHE A 69 2.75 -0.98 11.26
CA PHE A 69 2.83 0.12 12.22
C PHE A 69 1.77 0.01 13.33
N THR A 70 0.54 -0.37 13.00
CA THR A 70 -0.53 -0.53 13.99
C THR A 70 -0.18 -1.56 15.03
N LEU A 71 0.23 -2.76 14.60
CA LEU A 71 0.64 -3.80 15.53
C LEU A 71 1.94 -3.42 16.26
N GLY A 72 2.91 -2.85 15.54
CA GLY A 72 4.19 -2.43 16.10
C GLY A 72 4.04 -1.42 17.23
N SER A 73 3.38 -0.30 16.94
CA SER A 73 3.10 0.76 17.92
C SER A 73 2.18 0.26 19.04
N TRP A 74 1.24 -0.65 18.76
CA TRP A 74 0.40 -1.24 19.81
C TRP A 74 1.23 -2.06 20.81
N PHE A 75 2.16 -2.89 20.33
CA PHE A 75 3.07 -3.62 21.22
C PHE A 75 4.04 -2.68 21.96
N GLY A 76 4.46 -1.59 21.33
CA GLY A 76 5.20 -0.50 22.00
C GLY A 76 4.40 0.09 23.17
N TYR A 77 3.17 0.53 22.89
CA TYR A 77 2.24 1.07 23.89
C TYR A 77 1.96 0.07 25.02
N ALA A 78 1.71 -1.20 24.69
CA ALA A 78 1.48 -2.23 25.68
C ALA A 78 2.70 -2.40 26.59
N GLY A 79 3.92 -2.43 26.02
CA GLY A 79 5.17 -2.47 26.77
C GLY A 79 5.32 -1.29 27.74
N ASP A 80 5.03 -0.07 27.28
CA ASP A 80 5.05 1.14 28.10
C ASP A 80 3.98 1.13 29.22
N CYS A 81 2.88 0.40 29.02
CA CYS A 81 1.84 0.19 30.04
C CYS A 81 2.20 -0.92 31.05
N GLY A 82 3.42 -1.47 30.99
CA GLY A 82 3.87 -2.52 31.90
C GLY A 82 3.49 -3.94 31.45
N TRP A 83 3.15 -4.14 30.18
CA TRP A 83 2.95 -5.49 29.65
C TRP A 83 4.28 -6.26 29.63
N HIS A 84 4.30 -7.40 30.30
CA HIS A 84 5.48 -8.24 30.47
C HIS A 84 5.12 -9.71 30.27
N VAL A 85 5.90 -10.41 29.43
CA VAL A 85 5.75 -11.85 29.15
C VAL A 85 6.59 -12.69 30.12
N SER A 86 7.63 -12.10 30.72
CA SER A 86 8.56 -12.74 31.65
C SER A 86 8.76 -11.86 32.89
N VAL A 87 9.22 -12.47 33.99
CA VAL A 87 9.73 -11.71 35.16
C VAL A 87 11.06 -11.04 34.83
N ASP A 88 11.80 -11.57 33.85
CA ASP A 88 13.06 -10.99 33.38
C ASP A 88 12.81 -9.79 32.45
N HIS A 89 13.20 -8.60 32.92
CA HIS A 89 13.11 -7.35 32.17
C HIS A 89 13.85 -7.39 30.83
N ARG A 90 14.98 -8.11 30.73
CA ARG A 90 15.75 -8.21 29.47
C ARG A 90 14.99 -9.00 28.42
N VAL A 91 14.32 -10.08 28.83
CA VAL A 91 13.46 -10.89 27.95
C VAL A 91 12.30 -10.04 27.43
N ASN A 92 11.67 -9.25 28.30
CA ASN A 92 10.58 -8.36 27.89
C ASN A 92 11.07 -7.29 26.90
N ALA A 93 12.17 -6.60 27.19
CA ALA A 93 12.71 -5.57 26.29
C ALA A 93 13.03 -6.14 24.90
N SER A 94 13.60 -7.35 24.86
CA SER A 94 13.89 -8.07 23.61
C SER A 94 12.62 -8.43 22.82
N ILE A 95 11.58 -8.91 23.51
CA ILE A 95 10.29 -9.22 22.88
C ILE A 95 9.58 -7.96 22.36
N ILE A 96 9.56 -6.88 23.15
CA ILE A 96 9.00 -5.59 22.72
C ILE A 96 9.71 -5.10 21.46
N LYS A 97 11.05 -5.13 21.45
CA LYS A 97 11.84 -4.77 20.26
C LYS A 97 11.47 -5.62 19.03
N ALA A 98 11.29 -6.92 19.22
CA ALA A 98 10.88 -7.86 18.17
C ALA A 98 9.46 -7.63 17.65
N LEU A 99 8.54 -7.17 18.49
CA LEU A 99 7.12 -6.97 18.14
C LEU A 99 6.77 -5.53 17.79
N SER A 100 7.61 -4.56 18.16
CA SER A 100 7.36 -3.13 17.94
C SER A 100 8.27 -2.56 16.84
N ILE A 101 9.58 -2.58 17.07
CA ILE A 101 10.53 -1.84 16.24
C ILE A 101 10.76 -2.55 14.90
N TRP A 102 11.02 -3.85 14.92
CA TRP A 102 11.27 -4.62 13.69
C TRP A 102 10.08 -4.60 12.72
N PRO A 103 8.83 -4.87 13.15
CA PRO A 103 7.67 -4.79 12.27
C PRO A 103 7.45 -3.37 11.72
N SER A 104 7.62 -2.34 12.56
CA SER A 104 7.55 -0.94 12.11
C SER A 104 8.61 -0.60 11.06
N LEU A 105 9.81 -1.17 11.16
CA LEU A 105 10.86 -1.03 10.15
C LEU A 105 10.43 -1.67 8.82
N PHE A 106 9.90 -2.89 8.83
CA PHE A 106 9.30 -3.49 7.62
C PHE A 106 8.16 -2.64 7.07
N GLY A 107 7.29 -2.13 7.94
CA GLY A 107 6.19 -1.24 7.56
C GLY A 107 6.68 0.02 6.87
N SER A 108 7.80 0.60 7.32
CA SER A 108 8.42 1.77 6.70
C SER A 108 8.97 1.50 5.29
N VAL A 109 9.46 0.28 5.04
CA VAL A 109 9.90 -0.14 3.69
C VAL A 109 8.71 -0.21 2.73
N PHE A 110 7.60 -0.82 3.18
CA PHE A 110 6.36 -0.86 2.39
C PHE A 110 5.82 0.54 2.10
N PHE A 111 5.74 1.39 3.12
CA PHE A 111 5.31 2.78 2.95
C PHE A 111 6.21 3.55 1.96
N SER A 112 7.53 3.37 2.05
CA SER A 112 8.48 3.98 1.11
C SER A 112 8.28 3.50 -0.32
N PHE A 113 8.06 2.19 -0.51
CA PHE A 113 7.78 1.63 -1.83
C PHE A 113 6.46 2.17 -2.41
N GLY A 114 5.40 2.24 -1.61
CA GLY A 114 4.12 2.84 -2.00
C GLY A 114 4.26 4.32 -2.37
N ALA A 115 4.91 5.12 -1.53
CA ALA A 115 5.11 6.54 -1.78
C ALA A 115 6.00 6.81 -3.01
N TYR A 116 7.00 5.95 -3.25
CA TYR A 116 7.81 6.00 -4.47
C TYR A 116 6.97 5.74 -5.73
N LEU A 117 6.11 4.72 -5.71
CA LEU A 117 5.19 4.46 -6.83
C LEU A 117 4.19 5.59 -7.04
N MET A 118 3.68 6.23 -5.98
CA MET A 118 2.83 7.43 -6.11
C MET A 118 3.58 8.58 -6.80
N CYS A 119 4.85 8.79 -6.46
CA CYS A 119 5.67 9.79 -7.12
C CYS A 119 5.84 9.48 -8.60
N LEU A 120 6.14 8.21 -8.94
CA LEU A 120 6.24 7.76 -10.34
C LEU A 120 4.94 7.97 -11.11
N GLU A 121 3.78 7.66 -10.52
CA GLU A 121 2.47 7.83 -11.17
C GLU A 121 2.11 9.31 -11.35
N SER A 122 2.33 10.14 -10.34
CA SER A 122 2.04 11.58 -10.39
C SER A 122 2.89 12.33 -11.42
N MET A 123 4.20 12.03 -11.52
CA MET A 123 5.07 12.71 -12.49
C MET A 123 4.92 12.20 -13.93
N ASN A 124 4.19 11.10 -14.15
CA ASN A 124 3.94 10.50 -15.48
C ASN A 124 2.45 10.45 -15.85
N VAL A 125 1.62 11.33 -15.27
CA VAL A 125 0.14 11.34 -15.40
C VAL A 125 -0.43 11.41 -16.82
N MET A 126 0.36 11.76 -17.85
CA MET A 126 -0.06 11.72 -19.26
C MET A 126 0.99 11.10 -20.21
N ARG A 127 2.09 10.56 -19.69
CA ARG A 127 3.14 9.97 -20.53
C ARG A 127 2.84 8.51 -20.86
N ALA A 128 3.22 8.10 -22.07
CA ALA A 128 3.26 6.70 -22.44
C ALA A 128 4.40 5.99 -21.68
N ALA A 129 4.16 4.73 -21.28
CA ALA A 129 5.10 3.92 -20.50
C ALA A 129 6.56 3.87 -21.01
N PRO A 130 6.86 3.79 -22.33
CA PRO A 130 8.25 3.73 -22.79
C PRO A 130 9.03 5.05 -22.67
N GLU A 131 8.38 6.17 -22.31
CA GLU A 131 8.97 7.53 -22.29
C GLU A 131 9.21 8.08 -20.87
N TRP A 132 9.26 7.22 -19.86
CA TRP A 132 9.51 7.66 -18.49
C TRP A 132 11.01 7.87 -18.25
N ASP A 133 11.41 9.14 -18.27
CA ASP A 133 12.81 9.56 -18.17
C ASP A 133 13.06 10.50 -16.97
N PHE A 134 12.05 10.74 -16.13
CA PHE A 134 12.22 11.65 -14.99
C PHE A 134 12.90 10.96 -13.81
N GLY A 135 14.08 11.48 -13.45
CA GLY A 135 14.61 11.30 -12.11
C GLY A 135 13.70 11.99 -11.09
N LEU A 136 13.38 11.30 -9.99
CA LEU A 136 12.47 11.75 -8.93
C LEU A 136 12.79 13.16 -8.39
N PHE A 137 14.06 13.56 -8.43
CA PHE A 137 14.53 14.84 -7.90
C PHE A 137 14.68 15.94 -8.97
N ASN A 138 14.30 15.69 -10.22
CA ASN A 138 14.35 16.70 -11.28
C ASN A 138 13.13 17.62 -11.25
N PHE A 139 12.96 18.35 -10.13
CA PHE A 139 11.78 19.17 -9.86
C PHE A 139 11.48 20.16 -10.98
N ARG A 140 12.51 20.79 -11.56
CA ARG A 140 12.31 21.79 -12.62
C ARG A 140 11.63 21.18 -13.85
N SER A 141 12.12 20.04 -14.32
CA SER A 141 11.54 19.36 -15.49
C SER A 141 10.17 18.76 -15.18
N ILE A 142 9.98 18.20 -13.98
CA ILE A 142 8.69 17.66 -13.54
C ILE A 142 7.64 18.77 -13.48
N MET A 143 7.95 19.92 -12.87
CA MET A 143 7.00 21.03 -12.76
C MET A 143 6.65 21.61 -14.13
N ALA A 144 7.64 21.81 -15.01
CA ALA A 144 7.40 22.29 -16.36
C ALA A 144 6.52 21.32 -17.18
N TYR A 145 6.68 20.01 -16.96
CA TYR A 145 5.82 18.99 -17.57
C TYR A 145 4.40 19.01 -17.00
N LEU A 146 4.24 19.08 -15.68
CA LEU A 146 2.91 19.17 -15.07
C LEU A 146 2.18 20.46 -15.47
N ASP A 147 2.90 21.55 -15.68
CA ASP A 147 2.33 22.80 -16.22
C ASP A 147 1.85 22.65 -17.67
N SER A 148 2.60 21.93 -18.50
CA SER A 148 2.17 21.66 -19.87
C SER A 148 0.95 20.72 -19.91
N CYS A 149 0.88 19.74 -18.99
CA CYS A 149 -0.32 18.93 -18.79
C CYS A 149 -1.50 19.77 -18.32
N ASN A 150 -1.31 20.68 -17.35
CA ASN A 150 -2.36 21.57 -16.84
C ASN A 150 -2.92 22.49 -17.94
N ALA A 151 -2.07 22.94 -18.86
CA ALA A 151 -2.49 23.75 -20.01
C ALA A 151 -3.44 22.98 -20.96
N VAL A 152 -3.31 21.65 -21.05
CA VAL A 152 -4.19 20.77 -21.84
C VAL A 152 -5.42 20.35 -21.05
N ASN A 153 -5.25 20.00 -19.78
CA ASN A 153 -6.33 19.62 -18.87
C ASN A 153 -6.15 20.31 -17.51
N LYS A 154 -7.02 21.28 -17.22
CA LYS A 154 -6.98 22.07 -15.98
C LYS A 154 -7.17 21.25 -14.70
N GLU A 155 -7.73 20.05 -14.79
CA GLU A 155 -7.87 19.14 -13.64
C GLU A 155 -6.52 18.58 -13.18
N ILE A 156 -5.51 18.54 -14.05
CA ILE A 156 -4.17 18.06 -13.68
C ILE A 156 -3.43 19.19 -12.99
N THR A 157 -3.27 19.09 -11.68
CA THR A 157 -2.54 20.07 -10.87
C THR A 157 -1.16 19.54 -10.45
N ARG A 158 -0.36 20.38 -9.78
CA ARG A 158 0.90 19.97 -9.15
C ARG A 158 0.70 19.29 -7.79
N THR A 159 -0.50 19.42 -7.21
CA THR A 159 -0.83 18.95 -5.86
C THR A 159 -0.57 17.45 -5.68
N PRO A 160 -0.96 16.55 -6.61
CA PRO A 160 -0.69 15.11 -6.50
C PRO A 160 0.79 14.77 -6.35
N TYR A 161 1.66 15.48 -7.08
CA TYR A 161 3.11 15.27 -6.99
C TYR A 161 3.64 15.73 -5.63
N PHE A 162 3.23 16.91 -5.16
CA PHE A 162 3.67 17.40 -3.84
C PHE A 162 3.14 16.52 -2.70
N ALA A 163 1.92 16.01 -2.80
CA ALA A 163 1.37 15.06 -1.84
C ALA A 163 2.23 13.78 -1.79
N SER A 164 2.47 13.18 -2.95
CA SER A 164 3.28 11.97 -3.10
C SER A 164 4.72 12.17 -2.60
N PHE A 165 5.35 13.28 -2.98
CA PHE A 165 6.71 13.61 -2.60
C PHE A 165 6.82 13.87 -1.09
N SER A 166 5.81 14.51 -0.48
CA SER A 166 5.76 14.70 0.96
C SER A 166 5.71 13.37 1.71
N TYR A 167 4.87 12.43 1.28
CA TYR A 167 4.88 11.07 1.84
C TYR A 167 6.25 10.42 1.67
N PHE A 168 6.83 10.47 0.47
CA PHE A 168 8.13 9.84 0.19
C PHE A 168 9.26 10.38 1.06
N VAL A 169 9.33 11.70 1.27
CA VAL A 169 10.30 12.31 2.19
C VAL A 169 10.04 11.85 3.62
N GLY A 170 8.77 11.86 4.06
CA GLY A 170 8.41 11.39 5.40
C GLY A 170 8.82 9.95 5.65
N THR A 171 8.56 9.04 4.70
CA THR A 171 8.90 7.62 4.80
C THR A 171 10.40 7.37 4.67
N SER A 172 11.16 8.30 4.10
CA SER A 172 12.63 8.23 4.04
C SER A 172 13.30 8.68 5.34
N ILE A 173 12.69 9.64 6.06
CA ILE A 173 13.20 10.16 7.34
C ILE A 173 12.81 9.26 8.51
N TYR A 174 11.56 8.79 8.56
CA TYR A 174 11.03 8.00 9.67
C TYR A 174 11.85 6.73 10.03
N PRO A 175 12.42 5.97 9.08
CA PRO A 175 13.25 4.81 9.37
C PRO A 175 14.52 5.13 10.16
N ILE A 176 15.03 6.37 10.10
CA ILE A 176 16.21 6.79 10.88
C ILE A 176 15.95 6.54 12.37
N ALA A 177 14.80 6.99 12.86
CA ALA A 177 14.38 6.78 14.25
C ALA A 177 14.15 5.31 14.61
N LEU A 178 13.55 4.54 13.69
CA LEU A 178 13.34 3.10 13.90
C LEU A 178 14.67 2.34 14.01
N VAL A 179 15.63 2.64 13.14
CA VAL A 179 16.95 2.02 13.16
C VAL A 179 17.72 2.44 14.39
N THR A 180 17.66 3.71 14.80
CA THR A 180 18.31 4.16 16.03
C THR A 180 17.74 3.44 17.24
N ASN A 181 16.42 3.27 17.33
CA ASN A 181 15.78 2.51 18.41
C ASN A 181 16.15 1.01 18.44
N LEU A 182 16.85 0.46 17.43
CA LEU A 182 17.43 -0.87 17.51
C LEU A 182 18.68 -0.95 18.40
N TRP A 183 19.26 0.17 18.79
CA TRP A 183 20.44 0.20 19.65
C TRP A 183 20.04 0.29 21.13
N GLU A 184 20.82 -0.36 21.99
CA GLU A 184 20.67 -0.25 23.45
C GLU A 184 21.56 0.90 23.97
N HIS A 185 21.19 1.50 25.10
CA HIS A 185 22.00 2.52 25.79
C HIS A 185 22.33 3.78 24.97
N ILE A 186 21.33 4.34 24.30
CA ILE A 186 21.47 5.57 23.52
C ILE A 186 21.49 6.79 24.46
N SER A 187 22.39 7.74 24.25
CA SER A 187 22.41 9.00 25.02
C SER A 187 21.20 9.88 24.68
N SER A 188 20.81 10.77 25.59
CA SER A 188 19.67 11.67 25.37
C SER A 188 19.82 12.52 24.10
N ASP A 189 21.03 12.98 23.79
CA ASP A 189 21.31 13.77 22.58
C ASP A 189 21.14 12.94 21.30
N VAL A 190 21.63 11.70 21.29
CA VAL A 190 21.46 10.80 20.15
C VAL A 190 19.99 10.42 19.98
N ASN A 191 19.25 10.20 21.07
CA ASN A 191 17.82 9.95 21.02
C ASN A 191 17.04 11.18 20.50
N LEU A 192 17.42 12.38 20.89
CA LEU A 192 16.81 13.61 20.39
C LEU A 192 17.05 13.77 18.87
N ILE A 193 18.31 13.68 18.45
CA ILE A 193 18.73 13.93 17.06
C ILE A 193 18.24 12.86 16.10
N PHE A 194 18.31 11.59 16.50
CA PHE A 194 18.07 10.47 15.60
C PHE A 194 16.74 9.76 15.83
N CYS A 195 16.06 9.94 16.96
CA CYS A 195 14.71 9.39 17.17
C CYS A 195 13.63 10.48 17.14
N THR A 196 13.71 11.44 18.05
CA THR A 196 12.62 12.42 18.30
C THR A 196 12.42 13.37 17.12
N ILE A 197 13.50 13.97 16.62
CA ILE A 197 13.44 14.87 15.47
C ILE A 197 12.96 14.13 14.20
N PRO A 198 13.53 12.97 13.81
CA PRO A 198 13.09 12.27 12.60
C PRO A 198 11.64 11.76 12.67
N TYR A 199 11.16 11.28 13.83
CA TYR A 199 9.74 10.94 13.99
C TYR A 199 8.84 12.15 13.78
N THR A 200 9.20 13.29 14.36
CA THR A 200 8.43 14.54 14.22
C THR A 200 8.42 15.03 12.78
N LEU A 201 9.58 15.11 12.14
CA LEU A 201 9.70 15.56 10.75
C LEU A 201 8.97 14.61 9.79
N GLY A 202 9.12 13.29 9.98
CA GLY A 202 8.39 12.29 9.22
C GLY A 202 6.88 12.47 9.36
N GLY A 203 6.38 12.63 10.59
CA GLY A 203 4.97 12.91 10.87
C GLY A 203 4.45 14.21 10.25
N ILE A 204 5.23 15.30 10.28
CA ILE A 204 4.89 16.56 9.62
C ILE A 204 4.79 16.38 8.10
N CYS A 205 5.71 15.63 7.49
CA CYS A 205 5.66 15.30 6.07
C CYS A 205 4.42 14.47 5.72
N PHE A 206 4.02 13.53 6.57
CA PHE A 206 2.79 12.76 6.40
C PHE A 206 1.53 13.63 6.51
N LEU A 207 1.50 14.55 7.49
CA LEU A 207 0.44 15.56 7.63
C LEU A 207 0.34 16.43 6.38
N ALA A 208 1.46 16.95 5.88
CA ALA A 208 1.47 17.77 4.67
C ALA A 208 0.96 17.00 3.45
N GLY A 209 1.35 15.72 3.31
CA GLY A 209 0.79 14.83 2.29
C GLY A 209 -0.74 14.71 2.38
N GLY A 210 -1.25 14.43 3.58
CA GLY A 210 -2.70 14.28 3.82
C GLY A 210 -3.49 15.58 3.63
N VAL A 211 -2.92 16.74 3.97
CA VAL A 211 -3.53 18.05 3.67
C VAL A 211 -3.66 18.24 2.16
N LEU A 212 -2.62 17.92 1.40
CA LEU A 212 -2.63 18.07 -0.05
C LEU A 212 -3.63 17.11 -0.72
N GLU A 213 -3.77 15.87 -0.24
CA GLU A 213 -4.83 14.95 -0.69
C GLU A 213 -6.23 15.50 -0.39
N CYS A 214 -6.42 16.10 0.79
CA CYS A 214 -7.69 16.74 1.14
C CYS A 214 -8.00 17.95 0.26
N VAL A 215 -6.99 18.74 -0.12
CA VAL A 215 -7.13 19.85 -1.07
C VAL A 215 -7.51 19.33 -2.46
N GLU A 216 -6.81 18.31 -2.95
CA GLU A 216 -7.06 17.68 -4.26
C GLU A 216 -8.48 17.10 -4.37
N ASN A 217 -9.05 16.59 -3.27
CA ASN A 217 -10.43 16.06 -3.24
C ASN A 217 -11.47 17.06 -2.73
N GLU A 218 -11.09 18.33 -2.58
CA GLU A 218 -11.96 19.41 -2.11
C GLU A 218 -12.64 19.12 -0.75
N VAL A 219 -11.99 18.37 0.14
CA VAL A 219 -12.56 17.95 1.44
C VAL A 219 -12.95 19.16 2.29
N PHE A 220 -12.19 20.25 2.20
CA PHE A 220 -12.40 21.47 3.00
C PHE A 220 -13.24 22.55 2.30
N THR A 221 -13.69 22.35 1.06
CA THR A 221 -14.42 23.39 0.32
C THR A 221 -15.93 23.26 0.50
N ARG A 222 -16.66 24.39 0.44
CA ARG A 222 -18.14 24.38 0.49
C ARG A 222 -18.75 23.58 -0.67
N ALA A 223 -18.11 23.63 -1.84
CA ALA A 223 -18.54 22.85 -3.01
C ALA A 223 -18.37 21.35 -2.75
N GLY A 224 -17.23 20.94 -2.20
CA GLY A 224 -16.95 19.57 -1.81
C GLY A 224 -17.94 19.04 -0.77
N ILE A 225 -18.28 19.84 0.24
CA ILE A 225 -19.28 19.45 1.25
C ILE A 225 -20.67 19.26 0.61
N LYS A 226 -21.08 20.17 -0.29
CA LYS A 226 -22.36 20.06 -1.01
C LYS A 226 -22.41 18.87 -1.96
N ALA A 227 -21.28 18.49 -2.57
CA ALA A 227 -21.17 17.34 -3.47
C ALA A 227 -21.27 15.99 -2.73
N GLY A 228 -21.30 15.99 -1.40
CA GLY A 228 -21.45 14.79 -0.59
C GLY A 228 -20.14 14.05 -0.30
N ILE A 229 -20.27 13.01 0.53
CA ILE A 229 -19.17 12.15 0.98
C ILE A 229 -18.89 11.11 -0.11
N THR A 230 -17.68 11.12 -0.65
CA THR A 230 -17.19 10.15 -1.64
C THR A 230 -16.08 9.30 -1.04
N ILE A 231 -15.83 8.10 -1.60
CA ILE A 231 -14.76 7.21 -1.13
C ILE A 231 -13.37 7.88 -1.17
N PRO A 232 -12.98 8.62 -2.25
CA PRO A 232 -11.70 9.35 -2.26
C PRO A 232 -11.58 10.39 -1.15
N LYS A 233 -12.66 11.15 -0.86
CA LYS A 233 -12.68 12.12 0.24
C LYS A 233 -12.50 11.45 1.60
N CYS A 234 -13.17 10.32 1.81
CA CYS A 234 -12.98 9.54 3.03
C CYS A 234 -11.52 9.06 3.16
N ALA A 235 -10.93 8.51 2.08
CA ALA A 235 -9.56 8.05 2.09
C ALA A 235 -8.57 9.19 2.41
N ALA A 236 -8.70 10.34 1.74
CA ALA A 236 -7.90 11.53 2.00
C ALA A 236 -8.06 12.04 3.45
N ALA A 237 -9.29 12.07 3.97
CA ALA A 237 -9.54 12.47 5.36
C ALA A 237 -8.91 11.52 6.38
N MET A 238 -8.98 10.20 6.15
CA MET A 238 -8.33 9.22 7.03
C MET A 238 -6.79 9.37 6.99
N ASN A 239 -6.21 9.56 5.80
CA ASN A 239 -4.77 9.80 5.67
C ASN A 239 -4.33 11.10 6.36
N PHE A 240 -5.12 12.17 6.24
CA PHE A 240 -4.91 13.42 6.96
C PHE A 240 -4.93 13.24 8.48
N LEU A 241 -5.97 12.56 9.01
CA LEU A 241 -6.06 12.28 10.46
C LEU A 241 -4.90 11.40 10.95
N GLY A 242 -4.49 10.40 10.16
CA GLY A 242 -3.30 9.61 10.42
C GLY A 242 -2.04 10.48 10.51
N GLY A 243 -1.88 11.41 9.56
CA GLY A 243 -0.73 12.33 9.52
C GLY A 243 -0.71 13.30 10.70
N VAL A 244 -1.86 13.84 11.11
CA VAL A 244 -1.98 14.66 12.32
C VAL A 244 -1.49 13.89 13.54
N LEU A 245 -1.96 12.66 13.73
CA LEU A 245 -1.60 11.86 14.91
C LEU A 245 -0.13 11.43 14.90
N PHE A 246 0.46 11.14 13.74
CA PHE A 246 1.90 10.90 13.63
C PHE A 246 2.73 12.14 13.94
N ALA A 247 2.33 13.31 13.44
CA ALA A 247 3.01 14.57 13.76
C ALA A 247 2.94 14.88 15.27
N LEU A 248 1.77 14.70 15.89
CA LEU A 248 1.58 14.88 17.33
C LEU A 248 2.34 13.83 18.14
N GLY A 249 2.31 12.56 17.71
CA GLY A 249 3.05 11.46 18.36
C GLY A 249 4.55 11.72 18.36
N GLY A 250 5.12 12.21 17.25
CA GLY A 250 6.51 12.63 17.17
C GLY A 250 6.80 13.84 18.07
N ALA A 251 5.95 14.87 18.03
CA ALA A 251 6.13 16.09 18.82
C ALA A 251 6.06 15.83 20.34
N ILE A 252 5.22 14.90 20.79
CA ILE A 252 5.13 14.56 22.21
C ILE A 252 6.43 13.95 22.76
N LEU A 253 7.27 13.33 21.91
CA LEU A 253 8.56 12.75 22.34
C LEU A 253 9.59 13.79 22.79
N PHE A 254 9.34 15.08 22.59
CA PHE A 254 10.18 16.14 23.18
C PHE A 254 10.01 16.27 24.70
N TRP A 255 8.96 15.69 25.27
CA TRP A 255 8.76 15.63 26.73
C TRP A 255 9.34 14.32 27.29
N PRO A 256 10.05 14.36 28.44
CA PRO A 256 10.49 13.14 29.11
C PRO A 256 9.31 12.21 29.43
N ASP A 257 9.56 10.90 29.39
CA ASP A 257 8.62 9.84 29.80
C ASP A 257 7.30 9.78 29.01
N SER A 258 7.26 10.36 27.80
CA SER A 258 6.05 10.42 26.96
C SER A 258 5.95 9.33 25.88
N SER A 259 6.79 8.27 25.97
CA SER A 259 6.82 7.18 24.99
C SER A 259 5.47 6.49 24.84
N ARG A 260 4.76 6.34 25.96
CA ARG A 260 3.43 5.73 26.03
C ARG A 260 2.42 6.51 25.19
N GLU A 261 2.30 7.81 25.43
CA GLU A 261 1.36 8.69 24.73
C GLU A 261 1.71 8.75 23.24
N SER A 262 3.01 8.81 22.92
CA SER A 262 3.50 8.78 21.54
C SER A 262 3.11 7.49 20.82
N ASN A 263 3.37 6.32 21.42
CA ASN A 263 3.01 5.02 20.85
C ASN A 263 1.50 4.87 20.67
N LEU A 264 0.69 5.36 21.62
CA LEU A 264 -0.76 5.35 21.47
C LEU A 264 -1.21 6.19 20.26
N LEU A 265 -0.65 7.39 20.09
CA LEU A 265 -0.97 8.25 18.94
C LEU A 265 -0.53 7.61 17.62
N PHE A 266 0.64 6.99 17.56
CA PHE A 266 1.09 6.24 16.39
C PHE A 266 0.15 5.08 16.07
N THR A 267 -0.30 4.30 17.08
CA THR A 267 -1.28 3.23 16.89
C THR A 267 -2.59 3.74 16.31
N ILE A 268 -3.17 4.79 16.89
CA ILE A 268 -4.45 5.33 16.40
C ILE A 268 -4.26 5.93 15.00
N GLY A 269 -3.17 6.64 14.76
CA GLY A 269 -2.82 7.21 13.47
C GLY A 269 -2.67 6.14 12.38
N SER A 270 -2.04 5.01 12.71
CA SER A 270 -1.80 3.93 11.75
C SER A 270 -3.09 3.15 11.46
N VAL A 271 -4.02 3.06 12.41
CA VAL A 271 -5.39 2.55 12.16
C VAL A 271 -6.10 3.42 11.12
N PHE A 272 -5.99 4.75 11.21
CA PHE A 272 -6.56 5.62 10.19
C PHE A 272 -5.90 5.41 8.83
N TYR A 273 -4.57 5.26 8.76
CA TYR A 273 -3.91 4.89 7.51
C TYR A 273 -4.36 3.53 6.96
N THR A 274 -4.59 2.54 7.82
CA THR A 274 -5.13 1.24 7.40
C THR A 274 -6.52 1.41 6.78
N ILE A 275 -7.40 2.21 7.38
CA ILE A 275 -8.72 2.49 6.81
C ILE A 275 -8.58 3.23 5.47
N GLY A 276 -7.71 4.24 5.38
CA GLY A 276 -7.42 4.97 4.14
C GLY A 276 -6.90 4.08 3.02
N ALA A 277 -5.99 3.15 3.34
CA ALA A 277 -5.46 2.16 2.42
C ALA A 277 -6.53 1.14 1.98
N SER A 278 -7.39 0.69 2.91
CA SER A 278 -8.55 -0.17 2.59
C SER A 278 -9.52 0.49 1.62
N LEU A 279 -9.82 1.78 1.82
CA LEU A 279 -10.61 2.56 0.87
C LEU A 279 -9.90 2.70 -0.48
N SER A 280 -8.57 2.84 -0.48
CA SER A 280 -7.78 2.85 -1.73
C SER A 280 -7.83 1.52 -2.49
N VAL A 281 -7.87 0.37 -1.81
CA VAL A 281 -8.11 -0.93 -2.46
C VAL A 281 -9.50 -0.98 -3.11
N ILE A 282 -10.51 -0.38 -2.47
CA ILE A 282 -11.86 -0.25 -3.04
C ILE A 282 -11.83 0.63 -4.29
N LEU A 283 -11.15 1.79 -4.25
CA LEU A 283 -10.97 2.69 -5.39
C LEU A 283 -10.27 2.01 -6.57
N TRP A 284 -9.17 1.30 -6.30
CA TRP A 284 -8.49 0.49 -7.31
C TRP A 284 -9.43 -0.53 -7.95
N LYS A 285 -10.22 -1.24 -7.12
CA LYS A 285 -11.19 -2.22 -7.62
C LYS A 285 -12.30 -1.58 -8.44
N ASP A 286 -12.60 -0.31 -8.16
CA ASP A 286 -13.52 0.54 -8.89
C ASP A 286 -12.89 1.21 -10.13
N GLU A 287 -11.66 0.84 -10.52
CA GLU A 287 -10.93 1.45 -11.64
C GLU A 287 -10.70 2.97 -11.48
N GLN A 288 -10.65 3.42 -10.22
CA GLN A 288 -10.26 4.78 -9.82
C GLN A 288 -8.77 4.76 -9.44
N PHE A 289 -7.92 4.72 -10.46
CA PHE A 289 -6.46 4.53 -10.32
C PHE A 289 -5.75 5.75 -9.70
N GLY A 290 -6.39 6.92 -9.68
CA GLY A 290 -5.86 8.08 -8.95
C GLY A 290 -5.92 7.96 -7.43
N LEU A 291 -6.58 6.90 -6.90
CA LEU A 291 -6.76 6.66 -5.47
C LEU A 291 -7.24 7.93 -4.75
N ALA A 292 -6.64 8.30 -3.63
CA ALA A 292 -6.96 9.54 -2.93
C ALA A 292 -6.12 10.74 -3.38
N TYR A 293 -5.00 10.57 -4.08
CA TYR A 293 -4.04 11.66 -4.28
C TYR A 293 -4.08 12.31 -5.67
N LEU A 294 -4.78 11.71 -6.63
CA LEU A 294 -4.83 12.18 -8.02
C LEU A 294 -6.27 12.18 -8.54
N ALA A 295 -7.07 13.16 -8.10
CA ALA A 295 -8.52 13.21 -8.33
C ALA A 295 -8.89 13.27 -9.82
N ALA A 296 -8.06 13.93 -10.64
CA ALA A 296 -8.25 14.02 -12.09
C ALA A 296 -8.44 12.64 -12.76
N LEU A 297 -7.75 11.59 -12.29
CA LEU A 297 -7.93 10.24 -12.86
C LEU A 297 -9.27 9.60 -12.46
N ASN A 298 -9.84 9.99 -11.32
CA ASN A 298 -11.04 9.36 -10.77
C ASN A 298 -12.33 9.96 -11.35
N HIS A 299 -12.36 11.28 -11.52
CA HIS A 299 -13.52 11.99 -12.09
C HIS A 299 -13.91 11.44 -13.47
N ILE A 300 -12.90 11.03 -14.24
CA ILE A 300 -13.10 10.66 -15.63
C ILE A 300 -13.44 9.16 -15.78
N SER A 301 -12.96 8.30 -14.87
CA SER A 301 -13.44 6.91 -14.77
C SER A 301 -14.96 6.83 -14.51
N GLY A 302 -15.50 7.77 -13.73
CA GLY A 302 -16.95 7.88 -13.50
C GLY A 302 -17.74 8.22 -14.76
N GLN A 303 -17.23 9.13 -15.59
CA GLN A 303 -17.85 9.48 -16.88
C GLN A 303 -17.73 8.35 -17.91
N ALA A 304 -16.55 7.72 -18.02
CA ALA A 304 -16.32 6.62 -18.96
C ALA A 304 -17.22 5.41 -18.69
N ARG A 305 -17.62 5.16 -17.42
CA ARG A 305 -18.60 4.12 -17.07
C ARG A 305 -19.98 4.34 -17.64
N GLY A 306 -20.41 5.60 -17.81
CA GLY A 306 -21.69 5.93 -18.42
C GLY A 306 -21.72 5.69 -19.92
N VAL A 307 -20.56 5.71 -20.59
CA VAL A 307 -20.45 5.76 -22.06
C VAL A 307 -19.69 4.57 -22.67
N SER A 308 -19.17 3.64 -21.85
CA SER A 308 -18.31 2.55 -22.33
C SER A 308 -19.04 1.69 -23.37
N PHE A 309 -18.61 1.79 -24.64
CA PHE A 309 -19.15 1.02 -25.76
C PHE A 309 -18.97 -0.50 -25.60
N MET A 310 -18.01 -0.95 -24.78
CA MET A 310 -17.89 -2.37 -24.41
C MET A 310 -18.98 -2.83 -23.42
N ALA A 311 -19.71 -1.90 -22.80
CA ALA A 311 -20.81 -2.19 -21.89
C ALA A 311 -22.15 -2.45 -22.58
N ALA A 312 -22.30 -2.14 -23.87
CA ALA A 312 -23.55 -2.48 -24.58
C ALA A 312 -23.72 -4.00 -24.74
N ASN A 313 -22.62 -4.74 -24.90
CA ASN A 313 -22.64 -6.18 -25.15
C ASN A 313 -22.03 -7.04 -24.03
N SER A 314 -21.39 -6.46 -23.00
CA SER A 314 -20.91 -7.24 -21.86
C SER A 314 -22.05 -7.47 -20.86
N PRO A 315 -22.35 -8.73 -20.48
CA PRO A 315 -23.42 -9.05 -19.55
C PRO A 315 -23.27 -8.26 -18.25
N ARG A 316 -24.39 -7.77 -17.73
CA ARG A 316 -24.50 -6.89 -16.55
C ARG A 316 -23.72 -7.44 -15.34
N GLU A 317 -23.62 -8.76 -15.22
CA GLU A 317 -22.86 -9.47 -14.19
C GLU A 317 -21.34 -9.20 -14.20
N SER A 318 -20.77 -8.83 -15.35
CA SER A 318 -19.33 -8.60 -15.49
C SER A 318 -18.84 -7.28 -14.88
N ARG A 319 -19.76 -6.47 -14.34
CA ARG A 319 -19.53 -5.14 -13.73
C ARG A 319 -19.73 -5.10 -12.22
N ALA A 320 -20.21 -6.19 -11.60
CA ALA A 320 -20.48 -6.17 -10.17
C ALA A 320 -19.18 -6.12 -9.37
N PHE A 321 -19.06 -5.10 -8.52
CA PHE A 321 -18.04 -4.98 -7.50
C PHE A 321 -18.02 -6.25 -6.63
N SER A 322 -16.91 -6.97 -6.64
CA SER A 322 -16.77 -8.20 -5.85
C SER A 322 -16.21 -7.86 -4.49
N VAL A 323 -17.10 -7.66 -3.50
CA VAL A 323 -16.75 -7.50 -2.08
C VAL A 323 -15.83 -8.64 -1.62
N ARG A 324 -16.11 -9.87 -2.10
CA ARG A 324 -15.29 -11.05 -1.86
C ARG A 324 -13.82 -10.82 -2.20
N GLY A 325 -13.52 -10.27 -3.38
CA GLY A 325 -12.15 -10.03 -3.81
C GLY A 325 -11.39 -9.09 -2.85
N ILE A 326 -12.06 -8.06 -2.36
CA ILE A 326 -11.48 -7.10 -1.42
C ILE A 326 -11.22 -7.75 -0.06
N VAL A 327 -12.18 -8.52 0.45
CA VAL A 327 -12.00 -9.28 1.70
C VAL A 327 -10.79 -10.20 1.63
N PHE A 328 -10.60 -10.92 0.51
CA PHE A 328 -9.44 -11.79 0.33
C PHE A 328 -8.11 -11.03 0.25
N ILE A 329 -8.08 -9.88 -0.45
CA ILE A 329 -6.88 -9.03 -0.48
C ILE A 329 -6.48 -8.62 0.94
N HIS A 330 -7.42 -8.14 1.74
CA HIS A 330 -7.16 -7.75 3.13
C HIS A 330 -6.73 -8.95 3.98
N LEU A 331 -7.35 -10.11 3.78
CA LEU A 331 -6.96 -11.33 4.47
C LEU A 331 -5.52 -11.74 4.16
N TYR A 332 -5.09 -11.61 2.90
CA TYR A 332 -3.71 -11.86 2.50
C TYR A 332 -2.74 -10.85 3.15
N CYS A 333 -3.07 -9.56 3.14
CA CYS A 333 -2.27 -8.54 3.84
C CYS A 333 -2.16 -8.84 5.34
N MET A 334 -3.26 -9.19 6.02
CA MET A 334 -3.26 -9.51 7.45
C MET A 334 -2.38 -10.72 7.78
N VAL A 335 -2.47 -11.80 7.00
CA VAL A 335 -1.64 -12.99 7.25
C VAL A 335 -0.18 -12.75 6.87
N SER A 336 0.08 -11.95 5.84
CA SER A 336 1.41 -11.50 5.46
C SER A 336 2.06 -10.70 6.61
N VAL A 337 1.33 -9.76 7.20
CA VAL A 337 1.75 -9.00 8.39
C VAL A 337 2.05 -9.93 9.57
N VAL A 338 1.17 -10.89 9.88
CA VAL A 338 1.42 -11.87 10.96
C VAL A 338 2.66 -12.72 10.67
N ALA A 339 2.89 -13.12 9.43
CA ALA A 339 4.10 -13.84 9.05
C ALA A 339 5.36 -12.99 9.26
N VAL A 340 5.33 -11.69 8.94
CA VAL A 340 6.42 -10.75 9.25
C VAL A 340 6.64 -10.64 10.77
N MET A 341 5.58 -10.55 11.58
CA MET A 341 5.71 -10.52 13.05
C MET A 341 6.41 -11.77 13.59
N ASN A 342 6.01 -12.96 13.10
CA ASN A 342 6.65 -14.22 13.48
C ASN A 342 8.11 -14.28 13.02
N PHE A 343 8.39 -13.79 11.81
CA PHE A 343 9.74 -13.65 11.30
C PHE A 343 10.58 -12.73 12.19
N CYS A 344 10.08 -11.57 12.59
CA CYS A 344 10.77 -10.62 13.47
C CYS A 344 11.11 -11.25 14.83
N LEU A 345 10.19 -12.01 15.43
CA LEU A 345 10.45 -12.79 16.64
C LEU A 345 11.57 -13.81 16.45
N ALA A 346 11.50 -14.60 15.37
CA ALA A 346 12.50 -15.62 15.06
C ALA A 346 13.87 -15.02 14.71
N LEU A 347 13.90 -13.90 14.00
CA LEU A 347 15.10 -13.14 13.67
C LEU A 347 15.75 -12.58 14.93
N ASN A 348 14.97 -11.99 15.82
CA ASN A 348 15.47 -11.47 17.09
C ASN A 348 16.08 -12.60 17.96
N HIS A 349 15.44 -13.78 17.96
CA HIS A 349 15.99 -14.97 18.61
C HIS A 349 17.30 -15.46 17.96
N PHE A 350 17.42 -15.40 16.63
CA PHE A 350 18.68 -15.68 15.92
C PHE A 350 19.78 -14.66 16.28
N ILE A 351 19.46 -13.37 16.36
CA ILE A 351 20.42 -12.33 16.75
C ILE A 351 20.95 -12.59 18.17
N ALA A 352 20.07 -12.98 19.10
CA ALA A 352 20.46 -13.32 20.47
C ALA A 352 21.27 -14.62 20.57
N MET A 353 20.97 -15.61 19.72
CA MET A 353 21.64 -16.92 19.71
C MET A 353 21.91 -17.37 18.26
N PRO A 354 23.02 -16.90 17.66
CA PRO A 354 23.30 -17.13 16.25
C PRO A 354 23.70 -18.60 16.02
N ASN A 355 22.79 -19.39 15.47
CA ASN A 355 23.07 -20.75 15.02
C ASN A 355 22.21 -21.10 13.79
N LEU A 356 22.61 -22.14 13.05
CA LEU A 356 21.95 -22.53 11.80
C LEU A 356 20.46 -22.90 12.01
N PHE A 357 20.13 -23.48 13.17
CA PHE A 357 18.76 -23.87 13.50
C PHE A 357 17.85 -22.65 13.69
N THR A 358 18.30 -21.62 14.42
CA THR A 358 17.55 -20.37 14.62
C THR A 358 17.43 -19.55 13.34
N LEU A 359 18.47 -19.55 12.49
CA LEU A 359 18.40 -18.96 11.15
C LEU A 359 17.38 -19.68 10.25
N THR A 360 17.41 -21.01 10.22
CA THR A 360 16.47 -21.83 9.44
C THR A 360 15.03 -21.61 9.91
N ARG A 361 14.84 -21.47 11.23
CA ARG A 361 13.54 -21.10 11.80
C ARG A 361 13.08 -19.74 11.31
N ALA A 362 13.92 -18.70 11.34
CA ALA A 362 13.58 -17.39 10.81
C ALA A 362 13.22 -17.46 9.31
N GLY A 363 14.04 -18.13 8.50
CA GLY A 363 13.74 -18.36 7.08
C GLY A 363 12.38 -19.03 6.84
N ASN A 364 12.04 -20.05 7.64
CA ASN A 364 10.76 -20.73 7.55
C ASN A 364 9.55 -19.85 7.90
N GLU A 365 9.69 -18.92 8.85
CA GLU A 365 8.63 -17.95 9.18
C GLU A 365 8.48 -16.86 8.10
N PHE A 366 9.51 -16.62 7.28
CA PHE A 366 9.45 -15.67 6.16
C PHE A 366 8.81 -16.27 4.88
N LEU A 367 8.83 -17.58 4.70
CA LEU A 367 8.28 -18.23 3.50
C LEU A 367 6.78 -17.94 3.26
N PRO A 368 5.87 -17.97 4.27
CA PRO A 368 4.48 -17.61 4.06
C PRO A 368 4.28 -16.19 3.52
N PHE A 369 5.09 -15.24 3.98
CA PHE A 369 5.08 -13.86 3.48
C PHE A 369 5.40 -13.80 1.98
N LEU A 370 6.44 -14.51 1.53
CA LEU A 370 6.81 -14.59 0.11
C LEU A 370 5.70 -15.23 -0.73
N LEU A 371 5.12 -16.33 -0.27
CA LEU A 371 4.03 -17.02 -0.97
C LEU A 371 2.79 -16.13 -1.12
N LEU A 372 2.43 -15.39 -0.07
CA LEU A 372 1.31 -14.45 -0.11
C LEU A 372 1.58 -13.28 -1.05
N HIS A 373 2.80 -12.76 -1.08
CA HIS A 373 3.21 -11.73 -2.03
C HIS A 373 3.16 -12.18 -3.48
N LEU A 374 3.52 -13.43 -3.79
CA LEU A 374 3.32 -14.01 -5.12
C LEU A 374 1.83 -14.08 -5.49
N VAL A 375 0.96 -14.40 -4.53
CA VAL A 375 -0.50 -14.38 -4.74
C VAL A 375 -1.00 -12.96 -4.99
N LEU A 376 -0.54 -11.98 -4.21
CA LEU A 376 -0.88 -10.56 -4.39
C LEU A 376 -0.38 -10.03 -5.75
N LEU A 377 0.82 -10.43 -6.19
CA LEU A 377 1.36 -10.10 -7.51
C LEU A 377 0.48 -10.69 -8.63
N LEU A 378 0.02 -11.93 -8.48
CA LEU A 378 -0.89 -12.51 -9.46
C LEU A 378 -2.24 -11.78 -9.48
N HIS A 379 -2.70 -11.26 -8.34
CA HIS A 379 -3.90 -10.41 -8.27
C HIS A 379 -3.71 -9.05 -8.94
N SER A 380 -2.48 -8.51 -8.97
CA SER A 380 -2.19 -7.27 -9.69
C SER A 380 -2.25 -7.48 -11.22
N ALA A 381 -1.71 -8.59 -11.70
CA ALA A 381 -1.63 -8.92 -13.13
C ALA A 381 -2.99 -9.38 -13.72
N VAL A 382 -3.80 -10.08 -12.94
CA VAL A 382 -5.06 -10.68 -13.44
C VAL A 382 -6.24 -9.72 -13.23
N VAL A 383 -6.66 -9.06 -14.31
CA VAL A 383 -7.81 -8.13 -14.32
C VAL A 383 -9.11 -8.82 -13.87
N LYS A 384 -9.34 -10.03 -14.38
CA LYS A 384 -10.48 -10.90 -14.03
C LYS A 384 -10.00 -12.33 -13.89
N THR A 385 -10.22 -12.93 -12.71
CA THR A 385 -9.91 -14.33 -12.50
C THR A 385 -10.82 -15.17 -13.40
N PRO A 386 -10.28 -16.01 -14.30
CA PRO A 386 -11.09 -16.89 -15.14
C PRO A 386 -11.92 -17.83 -14.26
N ARG A 387 -13.18 -18.07 -14.63
CA ARG A 387 -14.05 -19.07 -13.96
C ARG A 387 -13.71 -20.51 -14.38
N THR A 388 -12.76 -20.70 -15.29
CA THR A 388 -12.36 -22.00 -15.82
C THR A 388 -11.17 -22.57 -15.04
N GLN A 389 -11.06 -23.91 -14.99
CA GLN A 389 -9.84 -24.58 -14.52
C GLN A 389 -8.65 -24.13 -15.40
N PRO A 390 -7.43 -23.99 -14.85
CA PRO A 390 -6.95 -24.45 -13.54
C PRO A 390 -7.06 -23.42 -12.40
N PHE A 391 -7.66 -22.24 -12.63
CA PHE A 391 -7.68 -21.17 -11.63
C PHE A 391 -8.45 -21.57 -10.35
N HIS A 392 -9.52 -22.35 -10.48
CA HIS A 392 -10.24 -22.93 -9.34
C HIS A 392 -9.39 -23.92 -8.53
N ALA A 393 -8.60 -24.79 -9.17
CA ALA A 393 -7.68 -25.67 -8.45
C ALA A 393 -6.59 -24.86 -7.72
N SER A 394 -6.04 -23.82 -8.36
CA SER A 394 -5.08 -22.91 -7.72
C SER A 394 -5.67 -22.18 -6.52
N TRP A 395 -6.97 -21.89 -6.56
CA TRP A 395 -7.71 -21.27 -5.45
C TRP A 395 -7.80 -22.19 -4.24
N HIS A 396 -8.16 -23.46 -4.44
CA HIS A 396 -8.18 -24.45 -3.36
C HIS A 396 -6.78 -24.65 -2.75
N GLY A 397 -5.74 -24.70 -3.59
CA GLY A 397 -4.35 -24.72 -3.14
C GLY A 397 -3.98 -23.52 -2.27
N ARG A 398 -4.42 -22.31 -2.64
CA ARG A 398 -4.23 -21.08 -1.84
C ARG A 398 -4.94 -21.14 -0.50
N CYS A 399 -6.19 -21.61 -0.47
CA CYS A 399 -6.92 -21.78 0.79
C CYS A 399 -6.25 -22.80 1.71
N VAL A 400 -5.72 -23.91 1.17
CA VAL A 400 -4.99 -24.91 1.96
C VAL A 400 -3.67 -24.34 2.48
N ALA A 401 -2.88 -23.68 1.63
CA ALA A 401 -1.64 -23.02 2.05
C ALA A 401 -1.91 -21.94 3.11
N PHE A 402 -3.02 -21.21 2.97
CA PHE A 402 -3.51 -20.24 3.93
C PHE A 402 -3.87 -20.89 5.27
N VAL A 403 -4.71 -21.93 5.27
CA VAL A 403 -5.09 -22.66 6.49
C VAL A 403 -3.86 -23.26 7.17
N LEU A 404 -2.93 -23.85 6.42
CA LEU A 404 -1.68 -24.37 6.97
C LEU A 404 -0.81 -23.28 7.59
N SER A 405 -0.74 -22.10 6.95
CA SER A 405 -0.01 -20.94 7.48
C SER A 405 -0.68 -20.40 8.74
N CYS A 406 -2.01 -20.31 8.77
CA CYS A 406 -2.76 -19.88 9.94
C CYS A 406 -2.66 -20.88 11.09
N VAL A 407 -2.76 -22.18 10.84
CA VAL A 407 -2.64 -23.23 11.88
C VAL A 407 -1.24 -23.22 12.49
N ARG A 408 -0.20 -23.12 11.65
CA ARG A 408 1.20 -23.08 12.12
C ARG A 408 1.53 -21.77 12.83
N GLY A 409 1.08 -20.64 12.29
CA GLY A 409 1.26 -19.31 12.89
C GLY A 409 0.48 -19.14 14.20
N SER A 410 -0.72 -19.73 14.29
CA SER A 410 -1.50 -19.77 15.53
C SER A 410 -0.78 -20.58 16.60
N GLY A 411 -0.04 -21.64 16.27
CA GLY A 411 0.73 -22.38 17.28
C GLY A 411 1.71 -21.49 18.08
N SER A 412 2.50 -20.67 17.38
CA SER A 412 3.49 -19.78 18.02
C SER A 412 2.88 -18.48 18.54
N LEU A 413 2.09 -17.79 17.72
CA LEU A 413 1.49 -16.51 18.10
C LEU A 413 0.34 -16.71 19.09
N SER A 414 -0.51 -17.74 18.93
CA SER A 414 -1.55 -18.07 19.92
C SER A 414 -0.94 -18.65 21.20
N MET A 415 0.22 -19.33 21.20
CA MET A 415 0.89 -19.61 22.49
C MET A 415 1.37 -18.34 23.19
N CYS A 416 1.94 -17.40 22.45
CA CYS A 416 2.26 -16.08 23.00
C CYS A 416 0.97 -15.39 23.48
N ILE A 417 -0.02 -15.19 22.62
CA ILE A 417 -1.29 -14.52 22.91
C ILE A 417 -2.07 -15.22 24.04
N ALA A 418 -2.15 -16.55 24.08
CA ALA A 418 -2.86 -17.31 25.12
C ALA A 418 -2.11 -17.28 26.47
N ARG A 419 -0.76 -17.24 26.47
CA ARG A 419 0.00 -16.88 27.69
C ARG A 419 -0.22 -15.42 28.08
N VAL A 420 -0.44 -14.54 27.11
CA VAL A 420 -0.57 -13.08 27.25
C VAL A 420 -1.96 -12.62 27.72
N TRP A 421 -3.02 -13.36 27.40
CA TRP A 421 -4.39 -13.03 27.81
C TRP A 421 -4.83 -13.77 29.09
N GLY A 422 -3.91 -14.41 29.82
CA GLY A 422 -4.19 -14.99 31.13
C GLY A 422 -5.11 -16.22 31.12
N PHE A 423 -5.43 -16.80 29.96
CA PHE A 423 -6.22 -18.03 29.85
C PHE A 423 -5.46 -19.31 30.29
N GLY A 424 -4.22 -19.16 30.76
CA GLY A 424 -3.33 -20.24 31.20
C GLY A 424 -3.02 -20.26 32.69
N ARG A 425 -4.00 -20.09 33.58
CA ARG A 425 -3.92 -20.63 34.96
C ARG A 425 -4.65 -21.97 35.06
N PHE A 426 -4.22 -22.95 34.28
CA PHE A 426 -4.33 -24.35 34.68
C PHE A 426 -2.92 -24.88 34.85
N GLN A 427 -2.36 -24.64 36.04
CA GLN A 427 -1.23 -25.42 36.50
C GLN A 427 -1.74 -26.86 36.63
N PHE A 428 -1.33 -27.74 35.74
CA PHE A 428 -1.23 -29.15 36.10
C PHE A 428 -0.14 -29.25 37.15
N THR A 429 -0.52 -29.11 38.42
CA THR A 429 0.29 -29.58 39.55
C THR A 429 0.39 -31.09 39.42
N SER A 430 1.46 -31.58 38.78
CA SER A 430 1.88 -32.97 39.01
C SER A 430 2.45 -33.03 40.42
N THR A 431 1.58 -33.25 41.40
CA THR A 431 1.99 -33.78 42.70
C THR A 431 2.49 -35.20 42.46
N SER A 432 3.80 -35.37 42.30
CA SER A 432 4.45 -36.66 42.52
C SER A 432 4.56 -36.86 44.03
N ARG A 433 3.69 -37.74 44.55
CA ARG A 433 4.00 -38.58 45.72
C ARG A 433 4.83 -39.77 45.27
#